data_AF-A0A0W0F395-F1
#
_entry.id   AF-A0A0W0F395-F1
#
_cell.length_a   1.000
_cell.length_b   1.000
_cell.length_c   1.000
_cell.angle_alpha   90.00
_cell.angle_beta   90.00
_cell.angle_gamma   90.00
#
_symmetry.space_group_name_H-M   'P 1'
#
loop_
_entity.id
_entity.type
_entity.pdbx_description
1 polymer ?
#
loop_
_entity_poly.entity_id
_entity_poly.type
_entity_poly.pdbx_seq_one_letter_code
_entity_poly.pdbx_strand_id
1 'polypeptide(L)'
;MHGNTRHFCCCLPVRLGVFIFSILGFIGSGIGAVVLWINLAKVRNQPDHEKATEIAYWVTAASVSLLAIVTFTGLIGTFMKSYRTMRFYFGALILVFILDLIFGVISMISIFRVPDEQLIQDCLHNATDGSLKADAEVTVNRAECKGIVVAVKIIFLVVYIAILLLEIFICVLVQRYSEQIRDEEYTDAAKRANINVMGGGSGLLPMKGVVV
;
A
#
# COMPACT_ATOMS: atom_id res chain seq x y z
N MET A 1 -32.89 20.53 15.15
CA MET A 1 -31.57 20.11 15.69
C MET A 1 -31.72 18.70 16.25
N HIS A 2 -31.29 17.68 15.52
CA HIS A 2 -31.06 16.34 16.03
C HIS A 2 -29.74 15.89 15.40
N GLY A 3 -28.66 16.04 16.17
CA GLY A 3 -27.34 15.58 15.79
C GLY A 3 -27.33 14.06 15.85
N ASN A 4 -27.62 13.42 14.72
CA ASN A 4 -27.17 12.05 14.51
C ASN A 4 -25.68 12.12 14.17
N THR A 5 -24.85 12.19 15.20
CA THR A 5 -23.49 11.67 15.15
C THR A 5 -23.65 10.20 14.74
N ARG A 6 -23.50 9.92 13.44
CA ARG A 6 -23.45 8.55 12.92
C ARG A 6 -22.14 7.95 13.38
N HIS A 7 -22.13 7.45 14.62
CA HIS A 7 -21.11 6.56 15.11
C HIS A 7 -21.24 5.26 14.31
N PHE A 8 -20.41 5.13 13.28
CA PHE A 8 -20.25 3.87 12.56
C PHE A 8 -19.78 2.80 13.54
N CYS A 9 -20.43 1.64 13.44
CA CYS A 9 -20.32 0.46 14.29
C CYS A 9 -18.85 0.14 14.67
N CYS A 10 -18.57 0.15 15.98
CA CYS A 10 -17.29 -0.18 16.63
C CYS A 10 -16.12 0.82 16.46
N CYS A 11 -16.23 2.01 17.10
CA CYS A 11 -15.17 2.84 17.73
C CYS A 11 -13.75 2.99 17.13
N LEU A 12 -13.43 2.48 15.93
CA LEU A 12 -12.16 2.72 15.26
C LEU A 12 -12.39 3.84 14.25
N PRO A 13 -11.87 5.06 14.48
CA PRO A 13 -11.91 6.09 13.46
C PRO A 13 -11.26 5.50 12.21
N VAL A 14 -11.94 5.56 11.07
CA VAL A 14 -11.36 5.19 9.76
C VAL A 14 -10.00 5.88 9.55
N ARG A 15 -9.84 7.08 10.13
CA ARG A 15 -8.57 7.82 10.22
C ARG A 15 -7.46 7.09 10.96
N LEU A 16 -7.75 6.38 12.05
CA LEU A 16 -6.76 5.71 12.88
C LEU A 16 -6.21 4.46 12.17
N GLY A 17 -7.05 3.75 11.42
CA GLY A 17 -6.63 2.65 10.54
C GLY A 17 -5.66 3.12 9.44
N VAL A 18 -6.03 4.17 8.71
CA VAL A 18 -5.15 4.76 7.67
C VAL A 18 -3.85 5.29 8.28
N PHE A 19 -3.89 5.87 9.47
CA PHE A 19 -2.71 6.38 10.17
C PHE A 19 -1.74 5.26 10.57
N ILE A 20 -2.23 4.22 11.24
CA ILE A 20 -1.40 3.06 11.63
C ILE A 20 -0.82 2.38 10.39
N PHE A 21 -1.65 2.18 9.36
CA PHE A 21 -1.20 1.55 8.13
C PHE A 21 -0.16 2.40 7.39
N SER A 22 -0.29 3.72 7.41
CA SER A 22 0.71 4.63 6.81
C SER A 22 2.03 4.58 7.55
N ILE A 23 2.03 4.47 8.89
CA ILE A 23 3.25 4.32 9.70
C ILE A 23 3.92 2.97 9.44
N LEU A 24 3.15 1.88 9.49
CA LEU A 24 3.67 0.54 9.21
C LEU A 24 4.19 0.44 7.77
N GLY A 25 3.45 1.00 6.81
CA GLY A 25 3.84 1.08 5.42
C GLY A 25 5.13 1.87 5.24
N PHE A 26 5.28 3.03 5.89
CA PHE A 26 6.48 3.84 5.79
C PHE A 26 7.71 3.16 6.40
N ILE A 27 7.56 2.52 7.58
CA ILE A 27 8.65 1.77 8.21
C ILE A 27 9.01 0.56 7.34
N GLY A 28 8.02 -0.19 6.87
CA GLY A 28 8.21 -1.36 6.01
C GLY A 28 8.88 -1.00 4.69
N SER A 29 8.40 0.05 4.00
CA SER A 29 9.00 0.53 2.76
C SER A 29 10.37 1.17 2.98
N GLY A 30 10.58 1.85 4.11
CA GLY A 30 11.86 2.47 4.45
C GLY A 30 12.95 1.42 4.65
N ILE A 31 12.69 0.40 5.48
CA ILE A 31 13.62 -0.71 5.68
C ILE A 31 13.79 -1.50 4.38
N GLY A 32 12.68 -1.79 3.68
CA GLY A 32 12.69 -2.48 2.40
C GLY A 32 13.55 -1.78 1.36
N ALA A 33 13.45 -0.45 1.24
CA ALA A 33 14.27 0.35 0.34
C ALA A 33 15.75 0.22 0.67
N VAL A 34 16.14 0.39 1.94
CA VAL A 34 17.53 0.27 2.37
C VAL A 34 18.09 -1.12 2.01
N VAL A 35 17.35 -2.18 2.32
CA VAL A 35 17.74 -3.55 1.99
C VAL A 35 17.88 -3.72 0.48
N LEU A 36 16.93 -3.22 -0.31
CA LEU A 36 16.96 -3.36 -1.76
C LEU A 36 18.14 -2.60 -2.39
N TRP A 37 18.44 -1.40 -1.92
CA TRP A 37 19.59 -0.61 -2.38
C TRP A 37 20.92 -1.27 -2.03
N ILE A 38 21.04 -1.89 -0.86
CA ILE A 38 22.24 -2.67 -0.49
C ILE A 38 22.38 -3.89 -1.41
N ASN A 39 21.28 -4.60 -1.69
CA ASN A 39 21.30 -5.74 -2.61
C ASN A 39 21.65 -5.31 -4.03
N LEU A 40 21.11 -4.20 -4.51
CA LEU A 40 21.45 -3.64 -5.81
C LEU A 40 22.94 -3.24 -5.90
N ALA A 41 23.51 -2.68 -4.83
CA ALA A 41 24.94 -2.38 -4.77
C ALA A 41 25.81 -3.66 -4.84
N LYS A 42 25.37 -4.76 -4.23
CA LYS A 42 26.05 -6.07 -4.32
C LYS A 42 25.95 -6.67 -5.73
N VAL A 43 24.74 -6.65 -6.31
CA VAL A 43 24.47 -7.13 -7.68
C VAL A 43 25.11 -6.22 -8.73
N ARG A 44 25.55 -5.01 -8.42
CA ARG A 44 26.35 -4.21 -9.37
C ARG A 44 27.83 -4.60 -9.38
N ASN A 45 28.32 -5.18 -8.27
CA ASN A 45 29.75 -5.39 -8.06
C ASN A 45 30.28 -6.77 -8.48
N GLN A 46 29.43 -7.77 -8.73
CA GLN A 46 29.90 -9.02 -9.37
C GLN A 46 30.09 -8.82 -10.90
N PRO A 47 30.90 -9.63 -11.58
CA PRO A 47 31.19 -9.43 -13.01
C PRO A 47 30.23 -10.13 -13.99
N ASP A 48 29.39 -11.08 -13.55
CA ASP A 48 28.55 -11.95 -14.40
C ASP A 48 27.03 -11.77 -14.15
N HIS A 49 26.52 -10.54 -14.21
CA HIS A 49 25.09 -10.29 -14.00
C HIS A 49 24.30 -10.29 -15.29
N GLU A 50 23.19 -11.02 -15.26
CA GLU A 50 22.19 -10.93 -16.31
C GLU A 50 21.51 -9.55 -16.25
N LYS A 51 21.60 -8.77 -17.33
CA LYS A 51 21.00 -7.42 -17.46
C LYS A 51 19.51 -7.37 -17.06
N ALA A 52 18.78 -8.47 -17.25
CA ALA A 52 17.38 -8.60 -16.86
C ALA A 52 17.19 -8.52 -15.34
N THR A 53 18.11 -9.10 -14.55
CA THR A 53 18.05 -9.06 -13.09
C THR A 53 18.35 -7.67 -12.54
N GLU A 54 19.31 -6.95 -13.14
CA GLU A 54 19.64 -5.56 -12.77
C GLU A 54 18.43 -4.63 -12.96
N ILE A 55 17.73 -4.75 -14.10
CA ILE A 55 16.53 -3.96 -14.39
C ILE A 55 15.41 -4.30 -13.38
N ALA A 56 15.21 -5.57 -13.05
CA ALA A 56 14.21 -5.98 -12.06
C ALA A 56 14.48 -5.37 -10.67
N TYR A 57 15.74 -5.34 -10.22
CA TYR A 57 16.11 -4.69 -8.95
C TYR A 57 15.88 -3.18 -8.98
N TRP A 58 16.24 -2.51 -10.08
CA TRP A 58 15.99 -1.06 -10.24
C TRP A 58 14.52 -0.72 -10.19
N VAL A 59 13.69 -1.48 -10.91
CA VAL A 59 12.25 -1.25 -10.95
C VAL A 59 11.60 -1.53 -9.60
N THR A 60 12.05 -2.57 -8.90
CA THR A 60 11.56 -2.87 -7.55
C THR A 60 12.01 -1.81 -6.53
N ALA A 61 13.22 -1.25 -6.67
CA ALA A 61 13.67 -0.15 -5.81
C ALA A 61 12.84 1.13 -6.06
N ALA A 62 12.50 1.38 -7.32
CA ALA A 62 11.64 2.49 -7.71
C ALA A 62 10.22 2.32 -7.18
N SER A 63 9.63 1.12 -7.26
CA SER A 63 8.28 0.85 -6.73
C SER A 63 8.22 1.01 -5.22
N VAL A 64 9.19 0.48 -4.48
CA VAL A 64 9.28 0.66 -3.02
C VAL A 64 9.46 2.14 -2.63
N SER A 65 10.20 2.91 -3.43
CA SER A 65 10.36 4.35 -3.23
C SER A 65 9.07 5.13 -3.50
N LEU A 66 8.31 4.73 -4.54
CA LEU A 66 6.97 5.28 -4.80
C LEU A 66 6.00 4.95 -3.65
N LEU A 67 6.08 3.74 -3.10
CA LEU A 67 5.30 3.33 -1.94
C LEU A 67 5.60 4.20 -0.70
N ALA A 68 6.87 4.59 -0.51
CA ALA A 68 7.27 5.52 0.55
C ALA A 68 6.65 6.92 0.36
N ILE A 69 6.57 7.41 -0.89
CA ILE A 69 5.91 8.68 -1.20
C ILE A 69 4.39 8.57 -0.95
N VAL A 70 3.79 7.44 -1.33
CA VAL A 70 2.34 7.22 -1.19
C VAL A 70 1.93 7.11 0.27
N THR A 71 2.71 6.40 1.08
CA THR A 71 2.52 6.32 2.55
C THR A 71 2.70 7.68 3.21
N PHE A 72 3.66 8.49 2.77
CA PHE A 72 3.81 9.88 3.22
C PHE A 72 2.60 10.74 2.84
N THR A 73 2.08 10.57 1.63
CA THR A 73 0.87 11.28 1.16
C THR A 73 -0.36 10.81 1.93
N GLY A 74 -0.44 9.54 2.31
CA GLY A 74 -1.47 8.99 3.18
C GLY A 74 -1.44 9.60 4.57
N LEU A 75 -0.24 9.79 5.13
CA LEU A 75 -0.04 10.52 6.37
C LEU A 75 -0.58 11.95 6.26
N ILE A 76 -0.21 12.68 5.20
CA ILE A 76 -0.68 14.05 4.94
C ILE A 76 -2.21 14.09 4.74
N GLY A 77 -2.79 13.09 4.07
CA GLY A 77 -4.22 12.97 3.84
C GLY A 77 -5.04 12.85 5.12
N THR A 78 -4.45 12.33 6.21
CA THR A 78 -5.12 12.34 7.52
C THR A 78 -5.23 13.74 8.13
N PHE A 79 -4.29 14.64 7.81
CA PHE A 79 -4.24 16.00 8.33
C PHE A 79 -5.00 17.00 7.45
N MET A 80 -5.05 16.81 6.13
CA MET A 80 -5.67 17.78 5.21
C MET A 80 -7.18 17.53 5.03
N LYS A 81 -8.00 18.49 5.48
CA LYS A 81 -9.46 18.51 5.29
C LYS A 81 -9.87 19.14 3.95
N SER A 82 -9.30 18.69 2.82
CA SER A 82 -9.58 19.25 1.49
C SER A 82 -10.00 18.17 0.48
N TYR A 83 -11.21 18.32 -0.09
CA TYR A 83 -11.77 17.40 -1.08
C TYR A 83 -10.90 17.23 -2.33
N ARG A 84 -10.31 18.34 -2.83
CA ARG A 84 -9.47 18.33 -4.03
C ARG A 84 -8.20 17.50 -3.84
N THR A 85 -7.55 17.58 -2.67
CA THR A 85 -6.36 16.79 -2.34
C THR A 85 -6.70 15.31 -2.18
N MET A 86 -7.86 15.01 -1.58
CA MET A 86 -8.34 13.63 -1.42
C MET A 86 -8.55 12.93 -2.77
N ARG A 87 -9.04 13.65 -3.78
CA ARG A 87 -9.27 13.09 -5.12
C ARG A 87 -7.97 12.73 -5.85
N PHE A 88 -6.93 13.55 -5.71
CA PHE A 88 -5.59 13.21 -6.22
C PHE A 88 -5.00 12.01 -5.49
N TYR A 89 -5.16 11.96 -4.17
CA TYR A 89 -4.71 10.84 -3.35
C TYR A 89 -5.38 9.51 -3.75
N PHE A 90 -6.69 9.51 -3.98
CA PHE A 90 -7.39 8.33 -4.48
C PHE A 90 -6.89 7.88 -5.85
N GLY A 91 -6.63 8.82 -6.77
CA GLY A 91 -6.03 8.51 -8.07
C GLY A 91 -4.62 7.90 -7.94
N ALA A 92 -3.79 8.43 -7.04
CA ALA A 92 -2.46 7.89 -6.77
C ALA A 92 -2.54 6.48 -6.15
N LEU A 93 -3.47 6.24 -5.21
CA LEU A 93 -3.69 4.91 -4.62
C LEU A 93 -4.10 3.88 -5.67
N ILE A 94 -5.01 4.22 -6.59
CA ILE A 94 -5.39 3.31 -7.68
C ILE A 94 -4.19 3.01 -8.58
N LEU A 95 -3.38 4.01 -8.91
CA LEU A 95 -2.21 3.82 -9.74
C LEU A 95 -1.21 2.86 -9.07
N VAL A 96 -0.97 3.03 -7.77
CA VAL A 96 -0.09 2.16 -6.98
C VAL A 96 -0.65 0.75 -6.93
N PHE A 97 -1.94 0.59 -6.64
CA PHE A 97 -2.61 -0.71 -6.65
C PHE A 97 -2.43 -1.45 -7.99
N ILE A 98 -2.60 -0.75 -9.12
CA ILE A 98 -2.41 -1.35 -10.45
C ILE A 98 -0.95 -1.75 -10.65
N LEU A 99 0.01 -0.92 -10.24
CA LEU A 99 1.42 -1.25 -10.33
C LEU A 99 1.77 -2.46 -9.47
N ASP A 100 1.33 -2.51 -8.22
CA ASP A 100 1.59 -3.63 -7.30
C ASP A 100 0.92 -4.94 -7.77
N LEU A 101 -0.23 -4.83 -8.43
CA LEU A 101 -0.86 -5.97 -9.10
C LEU A 101 0.00 -6.48 -10.26
N ILE A 102 0.46 -5.60 -11.16
CA ILE A 102 1.30 -5.98 -12.30
C ILE A 102 2.62 -6.58 -11.82
N PHE A 103 3.31 -5.91 -10.89
CA PHE A 103 4.58 -6.37 -10.36
C PHE A 103 4.44 -7.68 -9.59
N GLY A 104 3.43 -7.80 -8.74
CA GLY A 104 3.19 -9.03 -7.99
C GLY A 104 2.90 -10.22 -8.91
N VAL A 105 2.14 -10.03 -10.00
CA VAL A 105 1.92 -11.09 -11.00
C VAL A 105 3.22 -11.46 -11.72
N ILE A 106 4.04 -10.49 -12.13
CA ILE A 106 5.33 -10.75 -12.77
C ILE A 106 6.27 -11.51 -11.81
N SER A 107 6.38 -11.06 -10.56
CA SER A 107 7.19 -11.72 -9.53
C SER A 107 6.70 -13.13 -9.26
N MET A 108 5.39 -13.34 -9.22
CA MET A 108 4.80 -14.66 -9.06
C MET A 108 5.20 -15.57 -10.22
N ILE A 109 5.02 -15.14 -11.47
CA ILE A 109 5.44 -15.91 -12.65
C ILE A 109 6.93 -16.23 -12.61
N SER A 110 7.78 -15.29 -12.20
CA SER A 110 9.22 -15.51 -12.05
C SER A 110 9.52 -16.62 -11.05
N ILE A 111 8.96 -16.54 -9.83
CA ILE A 111 9.15 -17.54 -8.77
C ILE A 111 8.67 -18.93 -9.17
N PHE A 112 7.58 -19.02 -9.94
CA PHE A 112 7.06 -20.30 -10.43
C PHE A 112 7.82 -20.85 -11.65
N ARG A 113 8.56 -20.01 -12.39
CA ARG A 113 9.39 -20.45 -13.52
C ARG A 113 10.80 -20.88 -13.13
N VAL A 114 11.33 -20.41 -12.00
CA VAL A 114 12.63 -20.89 -11.52
C VAL A 114 12.50 -22.39 -11.20
N PRO A 115 13.26 -23.26 -11.88
CA PRO A 115 13.19 -24.69 -11.62
C PRO A 115 13.61 -24.95 -10.17
N ASP A 116 12.83 -25.77 -9.46
CA ASP A 116 13.08 -26.09 -8.05
C ASP A 116 14.50 -26.61 -7.83
N GLU A 117 15.12 -27.21 -8.84
CA GLU A 117 16.49 -27.72 -8.77
C GLU A 117 17.54 -26.62 -8.54
N GLN A 118 17.41 -25.42 -9.13
CA GLN A 118 18.35 -24.33 -8.91
C GLN A 118 18.26 -23.78 -7.48
N LEU A 119 17.02 -23.60 -6.99
CA LEU A 119 16.76 -23.20 -5.60
C LEU A 119 17.22 -24.23 -4.57
N ILE A 120 17.11 -25.52 -4.89
CA ILE A 120 17.61 -26.60 -4.03
C ILE A 120 19.15 -26.61 -4.00
N GLN A 121 19.82 -26.34 -5.13
CA GLN A 121 21.28 -26.23 -5.18
C GLN A 121 21.77 -25.03 -4.37
N ASP A 122 21.11 -23.88 -4.47
CA ASP A 122 21.43 -22.70 -3.66
C ASP A 122 21.20 -22.94 -2.16
N CYS A 123 20.15 -23.70 -1.81
CA CYS A 123 19.88 -24.11 -0.42
C CYS A 123 20.99 -25.02 0.13
N LEU A 124 21.44 -26.00 -0.67
CA LEU A 124 22.54 -26.90 -0.29
C LEU A 124 23.89 -26.16 -0.20
N HIS A 125 24.16 -25.24 -1.12
CA HIS A 125 25.39 -24.46 -1.13
C HIS A 125 25.48 -23.55 0.10
N ASN A 126 24.40 -22.82 0.41
CA ASN A 126 24.33 -21.96 1.60
C ASN A 126 24.41 -22.74 2.93
N ALA A 127 23.88 -23.97 2.97
CA ALA A 127 24.03 -24.86 4.13
C ALA A 127 25.49 -25.32 4.34
N THR A 128 26.28 -25.40 3.26
CA THR A 128 27.66 -25.86 3.29
C THR A 128 28.65 -24.74 3.64
N ASP A 129 28.37 -23.49 3.24
CA ASP A 129 29.37 -22.41 3.23
C ASP A 129 29.50 -21.53 4.48
N GLY A 130 28.54 -21.46 5.42
CA GLY A 130 28.89 -20.88 6.74
C GLY A 130 27.86 -20.14 7.59
N SER A 131 26.79 -20.79 8.04
CA SER A 131 26.02 -20.25 9.18
C SER A 131 25.44 -21.28 10.15
N LEU A 132 25.56 -22.58 9.86
CA LEU A 132 25.14 -23.68 10.74
C LEU A 132 26.34 -24.53 11.22
N LYS A 133 27.49 -23.88 11.48
CA LYS A 133 28.66 -24.51 12.11
C LYS A 133 28.68 -24.38 13.65
N ALA A 134 27.55 -24.04 14.26
CA ALA A 134 27.39 -24.10 15.71
C ALA A 134 26.38 -25.20 16.03
N ASP A 135 26.94 -26.36 16.39
CA ASP A 135 26.27 -27.47 17.06
C ASP A 135 25.32 -28.33 16.22
N ALA A 136 25.77 -29.55 15.96
CA ALA A 136 25.14 -30.67 15.27
C ALA A 136 25.39 -30.78 13.76
N GLU A 137 25.82 -31.97 13.39
CA GLU A 137 25.97 -32.55 12.05
C GLU A 137 24.62 -32.59 11.31
N VAL A 138 24.04 -31.42 11.03
CA VAL A 138 22.82 -31.30 10.24
C VAL A 138 23.19 -31.50 8.77
N THR A 139 23.21 -32.75 8.35
CA THR A 139 23.20 -33.12 6.93
C THR A 139 21.84 -32.70 6.36
N VAL A 140 21.74 -31.46 5.90
CA VAL A 140 20.52 -30.95 5.28
C VAL A 140 20.22 -31.81 4.05
N ASN A 141 19.21 -32.66 4.17
CA ASN A 141 18.81 -33.57 3.10
C ASN A 141 18.11 -32.79 1.99
N ARG A 142 18.25 -33.26 0.74
CA ARG A 142 17.57 -32.68 -0.45
C ARG A 142 16.05 -32.55 -0.25
N ALA A 143 15.45 -33.47 0.51
CA ALA A 143 14.04 -33.47 0.86
C ALA A 143 13.63 -32.29 1.76
N GLU A 144 14.48 -31.89 2.71
CA GLU A 144 14.21 -30.80 3.63
C GLU A 144 14.32 -29.43 2.93
N CYS A 145 15.36 -29.22 2.12
CA CYS A 145 15.47 -28.03 1.29
C CYS A 145 14.27 -27.87 0.34
N LYS A 146 13.79 -28.97 -0.26
CA LYS A 146 12.58 -28.92 -1.10
C LYS A 146 11.35 -28.49 -0.30
N GLY A 147 11.18 -29.02 0.91
CA GLY A 147 10.09 -28.63 1.82
C GLY A 147 10.11 -27.14 2.15
N ILE A 148 11.29 -26.59 2.46
CA ILE A 148 11.47 -25.17 2.79
C ILE A 148 11.16 -24.28 1.58
N VAL A 149 11.69 -24.60 0.40
CA VAL A 149 11.43 -23.81 -0.82
C VAL A 149 9.93 -23.77 -1.13
N VAL A 150 9.23 -24.89 -1.02
CA VAL A 150 7.77 -24.95 -1.22
C VAL A 150 7.04 -24.13 -0.14
N ALA A 151 7.45 -24.24 1.12
CA ALA A 151 6.84 -23.46 2.21
C ALA A 151 7.00 -21.94 1.98
N VAL A 152 8.18 -21.48 1.58
CA VAL A 152 8.43 -20.05 1.28
C VAL A 152 7.56 -19.58 0.11
N LYS A 153 7.42 -20.37 -0.96
CA LYS A 153 6.53 -20.05 -2.09
C LYS A 153 5.07 -19.89 -1.64
N ILE A 154 4.58 -20.79 -0.79
CA ILE A 154 3.20 -20.73 -0.25
C ILE A 154 3.02 -19.52 0.67
N ILE A 155 3.95 -19.28 1.59
CA ILE A 155 3.89 -18.14 2.52
C ILE A 155 3.87 -16.83 1.73
N PHE A 156 4.75 -16.69 0.74
CA PHE A 156 4.79 -15.50 -0.12
C PHE A 156 3.46 -15.25 -0.82
N LEU A 157 2.82 -16.30 -1.36
CA LEU A 157 1.52 -16.21 -2.00
C LEU A 157 0.41 -15.78 -1.03
N VAL A 158 0.37 -16.36 0.17
CA VAL A 158 -0.63 -16.00 1.20
C VAL A 158 -0.47 -14.55 1.64
N VAL A 159 0.77 -14.12 1.89
CA VAL A 159 1.07 -12.73 2.27
C VAL A 159 0.69 -11.76 1.15
N TYR A 160 0.99 -12.09 -0.10
CA TYR A 160 0.63 -11.26 -1.24
C TYR A 160 -0.89 -11.07 -1.38
N ILE A 161 -1.68 -12.14 -1.24
CA ILE A 161 -3.14 -12.05 -1.26
C ILE A 161 -3.66 -11.18 -0.10
N ALA A 162 -3.08 -11.33 1.11
CA ALA A 162 -3.46 -10.53 2.25
C ALA A 162 -3.20 -9.02 2.03
N ILE A 163 -2.06 -8.68 1.41
CA ILE A 163 -1.71 -7.30 1.04
C ILE A 163 -2.71 -6.76 0.02
N LEU A 164 -3.03 -7.51 -1.04
CA LEU A 164 -4.03 -7.11 -2.05
C LEU A 164 -5.41 -6.83 -1.44
N LEU A 165 -5.87 -7.71 -0.54
CA LEU A 165 -7.15 -7.51 0.17
C LEU A 165 -7.12 -6.24 1.02
N LEU A 166 -5.98 -5.96 1.65
CA LEU A 166 -5.80 -4.77 2.46
C LEU A 166 -5.80 -3.51 1.59
N GLU A 167 -5.15 -3.52 0.42
CA GLU A 167 -5.18 -2.39 -0.52
C GLU A 167 -6.60 -2.08 -1.01
N ILE A 168 -7.37 -3.12 -1.36
CA ILE A 168 -8.79 -2.99 -1.73
C ILE A 168 -9.58 -2.38 -0.56
N PHE A 169 -9.33 -2.84 0.66
CA PHE A 169 -9.97 -2.30 1.86
C PHE A 169 -9.66 -0.80 2.05
N ILE A 170 -8.41 -0.38 1.84
CA ILE A 170 -8.01 1.04 1.89
C ILE A 170 -8.73 1.85 0.80
N CYS A 171 -8.80 1.35 -0.43
CA CYS A 171 -9.51 2.01 -1.52
C CYS A 171 -10.99 2.26 -1.17
N VAL A 172 -11.66 1.26 -0.59
CA VAL A 172 -13.05 1.40 -0.12
C VAL A 172 -13.15 2.45 1.00
N LEU A 173 -12.24 2.42 1.97
CA LEU A 173 -12.22 3.40 3.06
C LEU A 173 -12.06 4.84 2.54
N VAL A 174 -11.13 5.05 1.61
CA VAL A 174 -10.86 6.36 1.01
C VAL A 174 -12.06 6.87 0.22
N GLN A 175 -12.72 6.00 -0.53
CA GLN A 175 -13.93 6.37 -1.27
C GLN A 175 -15.02 6.86 -0.31
N ARG A 176 -15.30 6.12 0.75
CA ARG A 176 -16.29 6.51 1.77
C ARG A 176 -15.93 7.81 2.48
N TYR A 177 -14.65 8.01 2.79
CA TYR A 177 -14.19 9.25 3.43
C TYR A 177 -14.30 10.45 2.49
N SER A 178 -14.06 10.28 1.18
CA SER A 178 -14.22 11.35 0.20
C SER A 178 -15.67 11.81 0.06
N GLU A 179 -16.64 10.88 0.17
CA GLU A 179 -18.07 11.19 0.17
C GLU A 179 -18.45 12.00 1.41
N GLN A 180 -17.93 11.64 2.59
CA GLN A 180 -18.20 12.38 3.83
C GLN A 180 -17.69 13.82 3.80
N ILE A 181 -16.45 14.05 3.34
CA ILE A 181 -15.92 15.42 3.22
C ILE A 181 -16.76 16.25 2.25
N ARG A 182 -17.19 15.64 1.15
CA ARG A 182 -18.02 16.33 0.16
C ARG A 182 -19.37 16.76 0.76
N ASP A 183 -19.99 15.89 1.55
CA ASP A 183 -21.26 16.20 2.23
C ASP A 183 -21.08 17.29 3.31
N GLU A 184 -19.96 17.29 4.04
CA GLU A 184 -19.58 18.37 4.97
C GLU A 184 -19.38 19.70 4.24
N GLU A 185 -18.69 19.71 3.09
CA GLU A 185 -18.43 20.92 2.31
C GLU A 185 -19.71 21.53 1.73
N TYR A 186 -20.66 20.70 1.26
CA TYR A 186 -21.98 21.17 0.84
C TYR A 186 -22.79 21.74 2.01
N THR A 187 -22.74 21.11 3.18
CA THR A 187 -23.44 21.59 4.37
C THR A 187 -22.88 22.93 4.85
N ASP A 188 -21.56 23.09 4.85
CA ASP A 188 -20.90 24.34 5.22
C ASP A 188 -21.15 25.46 4.20
N ALA A 189 -21.16 25.15 2.90
CA ALA A 189 -21.51 26.11 1.85
C ALA A 189 -22.97 26.57 1.98
N ALA A 190 -23.91 25.65 2.22
CA ALA A 190 -25.31 25.99 2.47
C ALA A 190 -25.50 26.83 3.74
N LYS A 191 -24.74 26.56 4.80
CA LYS A 191 -24.75 27.34 6.05
C LYS A 191 -24.24 28.76 5.82
N ARG A 192 -23.17 28.95 5.04
CA ARG A 192 -22.65 30.27 4.65
C ARG A 192 -23.64 31.05 3.78
N ALA A 193 -24.31 30.39 2.84
CA ALA A 193 -25.36 31.01 2.03
C ALA A 193 -26.53 31.51 2.91
N ASN A 194 -27.00 30.70 3.86
CA ASN A 194 -28.06 31.10 4.80
C ASN A 194 -27.64 32.24 5.74
N ILE A 195 -26.38 32.27 6.19
CA ILE A 195 -25.87 33.39 7.02
C ILE A 195 -25.82 34.69 6.22
N ASN A 196 -25.40 34.65 4.95
CA ASN A 196 -25.44 35.84 4.09
C ASN A 196 -26.88 36.33 3.83
N VAL A 197 -27.85 35.43 3.77
CA VAL A 197 -29.28 35.79 3.66
C VAL A 197 -29.80 36.44 4.94
N MET A 198 -29.38 35.98 6.13
CA MET A 198 -29.81 36.58 7.40
C MET A 198 -29.02 37.84 7.81
N GLY A 199 -27.76 37.96 7.39
CA GLY A 199 -26.93 39.17 7.58
C GLY A 199 -27.18 40.26 6.54
N GLY A 200 -27.69 39.88 5.37
CA GLY A 200 -28.18 40.78 4.32
C GLY A 200 -29.64 41.17 4.53
N GLY A 201 -30.01 41.57 5.74
CA GLY A 201 -31.32 42.14 6.04
C GLY A 201 -31.45 43.55 5.50
N SER A 202 -31.69 43.69 4.19
CA SER A 202 -32.54 44.74 3.59
C SER A 202 -32.69 44.46 2.09
N GLY A 203 -33.77 43.76 1.72
CA GLY A 203 -34.11 43.54 0.32
C GLY A 203 -35.03 42.36 0.12
N LEU A 204 -36.30 42.53 0.48
CA LEU A 204 -37.42 41.74 -0.04
C LEU A 204 -37.25 41.44 -1.54
N LEU A 205 -37.65 40.23 -1.96
CA LEU A 205 -38.57 39.91 -3.08
C LEU A 205 -38.38 38.45 -3.56
N PRO A 206 -39.36 37.84 -4.27
CA PRO A 206 -40.30 36.90 -3.67
C PRO A 206 -40.20 35.49 -4.26
N MET A 207 -40.86 34.53 -3.61
CA MET A 207 -41.23 33.28 -4.26
C MET A 207 -42.08 33.59 -5.51
N LYS A 208 -41.57 33.26 -6.69
CA LYS A 208 -42.38 32.94 -7.86
C LYS A 208 -42.00 31.53 -8.32
N GLY A 209 -43.02 30.68 -8.34
CA GLY A 209 -42.88 29.24 -8.48
C GLY A 209 -42.30 28.78 -9.81
N VAL A 210 -41.83 27.54 -9.78
CA VAL A 210 -41.72 26.69 -10.96
C VAL A 210 -42.66 25.52 -10.73
N VAL A 211 -43.59 25.44 -11.68
CA VAL A 211 -44.70 24.51 -11.83
C VAL A 211 -44.17 23.15 -12.28
N VAL A 212 -44.83 22.11 -11.75
CA VAL A 212 -44.96 20.70 -12.20
C VAL A 212 -43.94 20.17 -13.20
#